data_AF-A0A934C965-F1
#
_entry.id   AF-A0A934C965-F1
#
_cell.length_a   1.000
_cell.length_b   1.000
_cell.length_c   1.000
_cell.angle_alpha   90.00
_cell.angle_beta   90.00
_cell.angle_gamma   90.00
#
_symmetry.space_group_name_H-M   'P 1'
#
loop_
_entity.id
_entity.type
_entity.pdbx_description
1 polymer ?
#
loop_
_entity_poly.entity_id
_entity_poly.type
_entity_poly.pdbx_seq_one_letter_code
_entity_poly.pdbx_strand_id
1 'polypeptide(L)'
;VMTVHGAKGLEFPHVFLVNLVEDRFPTRSRGERIEIPLPLIKEQLPSGDSHYQEERRLFYVALTRAKENVYLFSAANYGGVRQKKISRFLAELGFKDQTAGAATGITSISPIVLGKNGSDDSPVYAIPSAFSFSQLRSYETCPYQYKLAHIVKIPLKGSASFSFGTTLHSTMQQFYTRVQALNQATQTSLFGEDDAAADHEQQENFGKIRVPTLPELLKIYEDKWLGDWYQNKRQREEYWAKGRKILQDFYASEAGRWTIPVALECWFKIKVGAYTVHGRIDRVDKLADGSLEIIDYKTGRSKTQVTGDEKEQLLIYQIAVQSLPEYRRLGPAGRLTFYYLDDLTRTSFLGESAELANAQAKIVGLIDRIAAQDFRPTPNQIVCGRCDFRDICEYRAV
;
A
#
# COMPACT_ATOMS: atom_id res chain seq x y z
N VAL A 1 -6.27 -18.97 -6.78
CA VAL A 1 -6.21 -20.31 -7.42
C VAL A 1 -5.65 -21.28 -6.40
N MET A 2 -6.37 -22.36 -6.06
CA MET A 2 -5.96 -23.35 -5.08
C MET A 2 -6.41 -24.76 -5.51
N THR A 3 -5.90 -25.81 -4.86
CA THR A 3 -6.30 -27.19 -5.12
C THR A 3 -7.62 -27.52 -4.41
N VAL A 4 -8.36 -28.53 -4.90
CA VAL A 4 -9.64 -28.98 -4.31
C VAL A 4 -9.47 -29.39 -2.84
N HIS A 5 -8.38 -30.07 -2.51
CA HIS A 5 -8.05 -30.46 -1.13
C HIS A 5 -7.87 -29.25 -0.21
N GLY A 6 -7.20 -28.19 -0.69
CA GLY A 6 -7.00 -26.95 0.05
C GLY A 6 -8.26 -26.09 0.21
N ALA A 7 -9.31 -26.36 -0.58
CA ALA A 7 -10.59 -25.66 -0.50
C ALA A 7 -11.54 -26.26 0.56
N LYS A 8 -11.17 -27.38 1.20
CA LYS A 8 -12.00 -28.03 2.21
C LYS A 8 -12.20 -27.10 3.43
N GLY A 9 -13.45 -26.83 3.77
CA GLY A 9 -13.83 -25.94 4.88
C GLY A 9 -13.91 -24.46 4.51
N LEU A 10 -13.67 -24.09 3.25
CA LEU A 10 -13.85 -22.74 2.73
C LEU A 10 -15.10 -22.66 1.85
N GLU A 11 -15.60 -21.45 1.63
CA GLU A 11 -16.74 -21.19 0.72
C GLU A 11 -16.50 -19.89 -0.05
N PHE A 12 -16.94 -19.85 -1.32
CA PHE A 12 -16.73 -18.72 -2.22
C PHE A 12 -18.02 -18.37 -2.99
N PRO A 13 -18.30 -17.09 -3.31
CA PRO A 13 -19.45 -16.72 -4.12
C PRO A 13 -19.48 -17.40 -5.50
N HIS A 14 -18.33 -17.45 -6.16
CA HIS A 14 -18.17 -18.07 -7.47
C HIS A 14 -17.00 -19.05 -7.47
N VAL A 15 -17.20 -20.25 -8.05
CA VAL A 15 -16.16 -21.27 -8.16
C VAL A 15 -15.97 -21.66 -9.63
N PHE A 16 -14.71 -21.63 -10.07
CA PHE A 16 -14.31 -22.00 -11.43
C PHE A 16 -13.51 -23.30 -11.35
N LEU A 17 -14.12 -24.41 -11.77
CA LEU A 17 -13.47 -25.73 -11.84
C LEU A 17 -12.91 -25.95 -13.23
N VAL A 18 -11.58 -25.96 -13.32
CA VAL A 18 -10.84 -26.09 -14.57
C VAL A 18 -10.28 -27.49 -14.76
N ASN A 19 -9.98 -27.84 -16.01
CA ASN A 19 -9.32 -29.11 -16.39
C ASN A 19 -10.16 -30.37 -16.16
N LEU A 20 -11.48 -30.27 -16.34
CA LEU A 20 -12.42 -31.41 -16.22
C LEU A 20 -12.36 -32.30 -17.49
N VAL A 21 -11.25 -33.02 -17.63
CA VAL A 21 -11.01 -33.99 -18.70
C VAL A 21 -10.54 -35.34 -18.15
N GLU A 22 -10.76 -36.40 -18.92
CA GLU A 22 -10.26 -37.73 -18.59
C GLU A 22 -8.74 -37.72 -18.34
N ASP A 23 -8.32 -38.54 -17.37
CA ASP A 23 -6.96 -38.67 -16.83
C ASP A 23 -6.43 -37.49 -16.00
N ARG A 24 -7.11 -36.32 -15.99
CA ARG A 24 -6.76 -35.20 -15.11
C ARG A 24 -7.72 -35.08 -13.93
N PHE A 25 -9.02 -35.23 -14.18
CA PHE A 25 -10.03 -35.20 -13.14
C PHE A 25 -11.27 -36.00 -13.60
N PRO A 26 -11.41 -37.28 -13.22
CA PRO A 26 -10.62 -38.00 -12.21
C PRO A 26 -9.17 -38.24 -12.63
N THR A 27 -8.25 -38.17 -11.67
CA THR A 27 -6.85 -38.54 -11.91
C THR A 27 -6.73 -40.04 -12.15
N ARG A 28 -5.72 -40.47 -12.94
CA ARG A 28 -5.42 -41.90 -13.10
C ARG A 28 -4.98 -42.48 -11.76
N SER A 29 -5.60 -43.59 -11.37
CA SER A 29 -5.12 -44.41 -10.25
C SER A 29 -3.65 -44.76 -10.51
N ARG A 30 -2.81 -44.50 -9.51
CA ARG A 30 -1.43 -44.93 -9.48
C ARG A 30 -1.32 -45.92 -8.33
N GLY A 31 -0.93 -47.15 -8.63
CA GLY A 31 -0.62 -48.13 -7.60
C GLY A 31 0.42 -47.57 -6.63
N GLU A 32 0.32 -47.95 -5.36
CA GLU A 32 1.33 -47.63 -4.37
C GLU A 32 2.67 -48.25 -4.81
N ARG A 33 3.78 -47.55 -4.59
CA ARG A 33 5.12 -48.04 -5.01
C ARG A 33 5.57 -49.27 -4.23
N ILE A 34 4.95 -49.53 -3.09
CA ILE A 34 5.20 -50.67 -2.21
C ILE A 34 3.82 -51.18 -1.80
N GLU A 35 3.42 -52.33 -2.31
CA GLU A 35 2.15 -52.95 -1.92
C GLU A 35 2.31 -53.58 -0.53
N ILE A 36 1.40 -53.27 0.39
CA ILE A 36 1.37 -53.88 1.72
C ILE A 36 0.88 -55.33 1.55
N PRO A 37 1.60 -56.34 2.10
CA PRO A 37 1.15 -57.72 2.09
C PRO A 37 -0.27 -57.83 2.68
N LEU A 38 -1.18 -58.49 1.94
CA LEU A 38 -2.58 -58.69 2.32
C LEU A 38 -2.80 -59.15 3.79
N PRO A 39 -1.96 -60.01 4.41
CA PRO A 39 -2.13 -60.42 5.80
C PRO A 39 -1.97 -59.29 6.83
N LEU A 40 -1.34 -58.17 6.45
CA LEU A 40 -1.11 -57.01 7.32
C LEU A 40 -2.22 -55.96 7.21
N ILE A 41 -3.13 -56.11 6.24
CA ILE A 41 -4.27 -55.21 6.03
C ILE A 41 -5.42 -55.70 6.92
N LYS A 42 -5.60 -55.06 8.07
CA LYS A 42 -6.67 -55.38 9.04
C LYS A 42 -8.03 -54.78 8.67
N GLU A 43 -8.07 -53.94 7.64
CA GLU A 43 -9.28 -53.24 7.19
C GLU A 43 -9.98 -54.01 6.07
N GLN A 44 -11.32 -53.94 6.03
CA GLN A 44 -12.07 -54.45 4.88
C GLN A 44 -11.76 -53.57 3.67
N LEU A 45 -11.07 -54.14 2.68
CA LEU A 45 -10.82 -53.45 1.42
C LEU A 45 -12.17 -53.08 0.78
N PRO A 46 -12.39 -51.81 0.40
CA PRO A 46 -13.62 -51.39 -0.25
C PRO A 46 -13.83 -52.19 -1.54
N SER A 47 -15.04 -52.71 -1.75
CA SER A 47 -15.39 -53.40 -2.98
C SER A 47 -15.64 -52.40 -4.12
N GLY A 48 -15.03 -52.64 -5.28
CA GLY A 48 -15.14 -51.78 -6.46
C GLY A 48 -13.95 -50.83 -6.65
N ASP A 49 -14.15 -49.77 -7.44
CA ASP A 49 -13.09 -48.85 -7.85
C ASP A 49 -12.95 -47.66 -6.88
N SER A 50 -12.35 -47.94 -5.72
CA SER A 50 -12.25 -47.01 -4.57
C SER A 50 -11.62 -45.66 -4.94
N HIS A 51 -10.62 -45.66 -5.82
CA HIS A 51 -9.95 -44.46 -6.32
C HIS A 51 -10.94 -43.50 -7.00
N TYR A 52 -11.81 -44.01 -7.86
CA TYR A 52 -12.80 -43.17 -8.53
C TYR A 52 -13.90 -42.72 -7.59
N GLN A 53 -14.26 -43.52 -6.59
CA GLN A 53 -15.21 -43.09 -5.57
C GLN A 53 -14.65 -41.93 -4.74
N GLU A 54 -13.35 -41.94 -4.44
CA GLU A 54 -12.69 -40.84 -3.73
C GLU A 54 -12.58 -39.58 -4.61
N GLU A 55 -12.15 -39.71 -5.86
CA GLU A 55 -12.13 -38.59 -6.81
C GLU A 55 -13.54 -37.99 -7.04
N ARG A 56 -14.58 -38.83 -7.00
CA ARG A 56 -15.99 -38.39 -7.05
C ARG A 56 -16.38 -37.59 -5.81
N ARG A 57 -15.93 -37.99 -4.62
CA ARG A 57 -16.13 -37.21 -3.38
C ARG A 57 -15.42 -35.85 -3.48
N LEU A 58 -14.22 -35.81 -4.04
CA LEU A 58 -13.51 -34.54 -4.28
C LEU A 58 -14.26 -33.64 -5.25
N PHE A 59 -14.82 -34.19 -6.33
CA PHE A 59 -15.67 -33.43 -7.25
C PHE A 59 -16.89 -32.82 -6.53
N TYR A 60 -17.58 -33.62 -5.71
CA TYR A 60 -18.71 -33.15 -4.91
C TYR A 60 -18.30 -32.04 -3.92
N VAL A 61 -17.17 -32.21 -3.22
CA VAL A 61 -16.63 -31.18 -2.31
C VAL A 61 -16.39 -29.89 -3.07
N ALA A 62 -15.81 -29.96 -4.28
CA ALA A 62 -15.51 -28.80 -5.11
C ALA A 62 -16.76 -28.03 -5.55
N LEU A 63 -17.81 -28.75 -5.97
CA LEU A 63 -19.10 -28.15 -6.36
C LEU A 63 -19.77 -27.42 -5.19
N THR A 64 -19.74 -28.04 -4.00
CA THR A 64 -20.37 -27.48 -2.79
C THR A 64 -19.61 -26.33 -2.15
N ARG A 65 -18.46 -25.89 -2.71
CA ARG A 65 -17.76 -24.69 -2.22
C ARG A 65 -18.37 -23.39 -2.74
N ALA A 66 -19.20 -23.45 -3.77
CA ALA A 66 -19.83 -22.27 -4.35
C ALA A 66 -21.13 -21.89 -3.63
N LYS A 67 -21.31 -20.60 -3.37
CA LYS A 67 -22.56 -20.06 -2.80
C LYS A 67 -23.57 -19.66 -3.87
N GLU A 68 -23.10 -19.14 -5.00
CA GLU A 68 -23.97 -18.59 -6.04
C GLU A 68 -23.81 -19.33 -7.37
N ASN A 69 -22.61 -19.33 -7.95
CA ASN A 69 -22.38 -19.85 -9.30
C ASN A 69 -21.18 -20.80 -9.35
N VAL A 70 -21.35 -21.94 -10.03
CA VAL A 70 -20.27 -22.87 -10.38
C VAL A 70 -20.06 -22.84 -11.89
N TYR A 71 -18.81 -22.64 -12.30
CA TYR A 71 -18.40 -22.68 -13.70
C TYR A 71 -17.49 -23.89 -13.93
N LEU A 72 -17.87 -24.75 -14.87
CA LEU A 72 -17.18 -26.01 -15.18
C LEU A 72 -16.49 -25.88 -16.54
N PHE A 73 -15.17 -26.07 -16.59
CA PHE A 73 -14.37 -25.93 -17.81
C PHE A 73 -13.71 -27.23 -18.22
N SER A 74 -13.93 -27.59 -19.49
CA SER A 74 -13.27 -28.69 -20.18
C SER A 74 -12.77 -28.18 -21.52
N ALA A 75 -11.61 -28.67 -21.97
CA ALA A 75 -11.05 -28.33 -23.27
C ALA A 75 -10.50 -29.57 -23.97
N ALA A 76 -10.69 -29.66 -25.28
CA ALA A 76 -10.16 -30.78 -26.07
C ALA A 76 -8.64 -30.73 -26.20
N ASN A 77 -8.05 -29.53 -26.19
CA ASN A 77 -6.61 -29.34 -26.39
C ASN A 77 -5.96 -28.63 -25.19
N TYR A 78 -4.99 -29.30 -24.57
CA TYR A 78 -4.16 -28.77 -23.48
C TYR A 78 -2.66 -28.69 -23.87
N GLY A 79 -2.36 -28.55 -25.16
CA GLY A 79 -1.00 -28.49 -25.69
C GLY A 79 -0.34 -29.85 -25.92
N GLY A 80 -1.13 -30.92 -26.05
CA GLY A 80 -0.64 -32.28 -26.30
C GLY A 80 -1.00 -32.80 -27.70
N VAL A 81 -0.32 -33.86 -28.14
CA VAL A 81 -0.52 -34.49 -29.47
C VAL A 81 -1.92 -35.12 -29.63
N ARG A 82 -2.56 -35.52 -28.52
CA ARG A 82 -3.88 -36.14 -28.52
C ARG A 82 -4.91 -35.26 -27.85
N GLN A 83 -6.08 -35.12 -28.49
CA GLN A 83 -7.23 -34.48 -27.88
C GLN A 83 -7.69 -35.26 -26.64
N LYS A 84 -8.10 -34.52 -25.61
CA LYS A 84 -8.59 -35.05 -24.34
C LYS A 84 -10.11 -35.10 -24.36
N LYS A 85 -10.66 -36.25 -23.95
CA LYS A 85 -12.10 -36.43 -23.80
C LYS A 85 -12.60 -35.70 -22.55
N ILE A 86 -13.83 -35.21 -22.61
CA ILE A 86 -14.53 -34.63 -21.46
C ILE A 86 -14.51 -35.60 -20.27
N SER A 87 -14.37 -35.08 -19.06
CA SER A 87 -14.40 -35.90 -17.85
C SER A 87 -15.71 -36.68 -17.74
N ARG A 88 -15.65 -37.95 -17.33
CA ARG A 88 -16.83 -38.75 -17.02
C ARG A 88 -17.78 -38.08 -16.02
N PHE A 89 -17.26 -37.29 -15.06
CA PHE A 89 -18.11 -36.59 -14.11
C PHE A 89 -19.00 -35.54 -14.78
N LEU A 90 -18.49 -34.88 -15.83
CA LEU A 90 -19.30 -33.97 -16.64
C LEU A 90 -20.28 -34.74 -17.53
N ALA A 91 -19.85 -35.86 -18.11
CA ALA A 91 -20.71 -36.71 -18.92
C ALA A 91 -21.92 -37.24 -18.12
N GLU A 92 -21.71 -37.64 -16.87
CA GLU A 92 -22.74 -38.08 -15.94
C GLU A 92 -23.72 -36.98 -15.53
N LEU A 93 -23.25 -35.72 -15.44
CA LEU A 93 -24.10 -34.54 -15.24
C LEU A 93 -24.91 -34.17 -16.50
N GLY A 94 -24.79 -34.94 -17.58
CA GLY A 94 -25.49 -34.72 -18.84
C GLY A 94 -24.79 -33.75 -19.80
N PHE A 95 -23.58 -33.28 -19.46
CA PHE A 95 -22.78 -32.48 -20.38
C PHE A 95 -22.18 -33.36 -21.46
N LYS A 96 -22.62 -33.16 -22.70
CA LYS A 96 -22.02 -33.81 -23.87
C LYS A 96 -20.86 -32.98 -24.37
N ASP A 97 -19.88 -33.65 -24.95
CA ASP A 97 -18.78 -33.01 -25.65
C ASP A 97 -19.36 -32.22 -26.84
N GLN A 98 -19.50 -30.90 -26.68
CA GLN A 98 -20.02 -30.02 -27.72
C GLN A 98 -18.95 -29.65 -28.77
N THR A 99 -17.95 -30.50 -28.98
CA THR A 99 -16.92 -30.32 -30.02
C THR A 99 -17.43 -30.60 -31.45
N ALA A 100 -18.74 -30.51 -31.68
CA ALA A 100 -19.35 -30.53 -33.01
C ALA A 100 -19.88 -29.16 -33.48
N GLY A 101 -19.76 -28.12 -32.65
CA GLY A 101 -19.72 -26.77 -33.17
C GLY A 101 -18.29 -26.50 -33.56
N ALA A 102 -18.01 -26.36 -34.87
CA ALA A 102 -16.73 -25.81 -35.31
C ALA A 102 -16.48 -24.58 -34.44
N ALA A 103 -15.49 -24.67 -33.55
CA ALA A 103 -14.95 -23.46 -32.98
C ALA A 103 -14.55 -22.66 -34.21
N THR A 104 -15.30 -21.60 -34.52
CA THR A 104 -14.74 -20.41 -35.15
C THR A 104 -13.69 -19.94 -34.16
N GLY A 105 -12.59 -20.69 -34.08
CA GLY A 105 -11.33 -20.19 -33.66
C GLY A 105 -11.17 -18.95 -34.50
N ILE A 106 -10.96 -17.84 -33.81
CA ILE A 106 -10.62 -16.58 -34.43
C ILE A 106 -9.31 -16.86 -35.18
N THR A 107 -9.42 -17.34 -36.43
CA THR A 107 -8.30 -17.77 -37.29
C THR A 107 -7.53 -16.55 -37.78
N SER A 108 -8.17 -15.39 -37.70
CA SER A 108 -7.52 -14.09 -37.75
C SER A 108 -7.97 -13.30 -36.53
N ILE A 109 -7.09 -13.17 -35.54
CA ILE A 109 -7.16 -12.00 -34.69
C ILE A 109 -6.76 -10.88 -35.64
N SER A 110 -7.74 -10.26 -36.30
CA SER A 110 -7.49 -8.95 -36.89
C SER A 110 -6.90 -8.13 -35.75
N PRO A 111 -5.69 -7.56 -35.89
CA PRO A 111 -5.21 -6.64 -34.87
C PRO A 111 -6.33 -5.65 -34.63
N ILE A 112 -6.59 -5.30 -33.37
CA ILE A 112 -7.48 -4.20 -33.08
C ILE A 112 -6.89 -3.03 -33.86
N VAL A 113 -7.49 -2.72 -35.01
CA VAL A 113 -7.20 -1.52 -35.76
C VAL A 113 -7.87 -0.47 -34.89
N LEU A 114 -7.10 0.02 -33.91
CA LEU A 114 -7.40 1.29 -33.27
C LEU A 114 -7.52 2.24 -34.44
N GLY A 115 -8.77 2.57 -34.80
CA GLY A 115 -9.02 3.49 -35.88
C GLY A 115 -8.13 4.68 -35.61
N LYS A 116 -7.35 5.11 -36.61
CA LYS A 116 -6.96 6.51 -36.68
C LYS A 116 -8.23 7.32 -36.94
N ASN A 117 -9.18 7.24 -36.01
CA ASN A 117 -10.23 8.23 -35.89
C ASN A 117 -9.49 9.46 -35.42
N GLY A 118 -8.93 10.19 -36.38
CA GLY A 118 -8.53 11.58 -36.26
C GLY A 118 -9.77 12.47 -36.11
N SER A 119 -10.73 12.05 -35.29
CA SER A 119 -11.45 13.03 -34.51
C SER A 119 -10.47 13.44 -33.42
N ASP A 120 -10.19 14.73 -33.35
CA ASP A 120 -9.48 15.41 -32.26
C ASP A 120 -10.27 15.33 -30.93
N ASP A 121 -10.97 14.21 -30.72
CA ASP A 121 -11.73 13.81 -29.54
C ASP A 121 -10.75 13.20 -28.53
N SER A 122 -9.59 13.85 -28.39
CA SER A 122 -8.73 13.62 -27.24
C SER A 122 -9.60 13.89 -26.02
N PRO A 123 -9.80 12.91 -25.11
CA PRO A 123 -10.62 13.13 -23.94
C PRO A 123 -10.18 14.42 -23.25
N VAL A 124 -11.10 15.37 -23.10
CA VAL A 124 -10.82 16.65 -22.44
C VAL A 124 -10.63 16.35 -20.97
N TYR A 125 -9.37 16.25 -20.55
CA TYR A 125 -9.05 16.02 -19.16
C TYR A 125 -9.15 17.33 -18.38
N ALA A 126 -10.02 17.34 -17.37
CA ALA A 126 -10.12 18.48 -16.46
C ALA A 126 -8.85 18.60 -15.61
N ILE A 127 -8.35 19.83 -15.52
CA ILE A 127 -7.19 20.16 -14.69
C ILE A 127 -7.65 20.19 -13.22
N PRO A 128 -6.90 19.58 -12.28
CA PRO A 128 -7.25 19.62 -10.87
C PRO A 128 -7.37 21.06 -10.34
N SER A 129 -8.34 21.33 -9.47
CA SER A 129 -8.48 22.63 -8.79
C SER A 129 -7.59 22.76 -7.55
N ALA A 130 -7.03 21.64 -7.07
CA ALA A 130 -6.17 21.57 -5.90
C ALA A 130 -4.95 20.66 -6.17
N PHE A 131 -3.79 21.09 -5.67
CA PHE A 131 -2.50 20.45 -5.94
C PHE A 131 -1.80 20.06 -4.64
N SER A 132 -1.16 18.90 -4.61
CA SER A 132 -0.30 18.47 -3.51
C SER A 132 1.17 18.70 -3.84
N PHE A 133 2.04 18.74 -2.82
CA PHE A 133 3.47 18.87 -3.05
C PHE A 133 4.01 17.73 -3.94
N SER A 134 3.62 16.48 -3.69
CA SER A 134 4.04 15.33 -4.49
C SER A 134 3.59 15.44 -5.95
N GLN A 135 2.42 16.05 -6.20
CA GLN A 135 1.94 16.36 -7.56
C GLN A 135 2.82 17.42 -8.22
N LEU A 136 3.15 18.51 -7.54
CA LEU A 136 4.01 19.55 -8.11
C LEU A 136 5.42 19.02 -8.38
N ARG A 137 5.94 18.18 -7.48
CA ARG A 137 7.23 17.48 -7.65
C ARG A 137 7.27 16.57 -8.86
N SER A 138 6.20 15.83 -9.12
CA SER A 138 6.14 14.95 -10.30
C SER A 138 6.16 15.79 -11.59
N TYR A 139 5.50 16.96 -11.59
CA TYR A 139 5.54 17.90 -12.72
C TYR A 139 6.93 18.50 -12.95
N GLU A 140 7.62 18.93 -11.89
CA GLU A 140 8.99 19.44 -11.97
C GLU A 140 9.96 18.38 -12.49
N THR A 141 9.80 17.14 -12.04
CA THR A 141 10.63 16.01 -12.47
C THR A 141 10.42 15.72 -13.95
N CYS A 142 9.16 15.59 -14.37
CA CYS A 142 8.78 15.46 -15.77
C CYS A 142 7.30 15.83 -15.97
N PRO A 143 6.97 16.87 -16.77
CA PRO A 143 5.59 17.26 -17.05
C PRO A 143 4.75 16.13 -17.66
N TYR A 144 5.39 15.26 -18.46
CA TYR A 144 4.72 14.10 -19.05
C TYR A 144 4.39 13.02 -18.00
N GLN A 145 5.28 12.79 -17.03
CA GLN A 145 5.00 11.89 -15.90
C GLN A 145 3.78 12.39 -15.11
N TYR A 146 3.70 13.70 -14.86
CA TYR A 146 2.54 14.31 -14.21
C TYR A 146 1.25 14.07 -15.01
N LYS A 147 1.28 14.27 -16.32
CA LYS A 147 0.13 14.02 -17.20
C LYS A 147 -0.37 12.57 -17.05
N LEU A 148 0.53 11.59 -17.14
CA LEU A 148 0.15 10.18 -17.01
C LEU A 148 -0.43 9.84 -15.62
N ALA A 149 0.18 10.36 -14.56
CA ALA A 149 -0.20 10.06 -13.18
C ALA A 149 -1.48 10.77 -12.70
N HIS A 150 -1.65 12.04 -13.03
CA HIS A 150 -2.65 12.91 -12.39
C HIS A 150 -3.74 13.39 -13.32
N ILE A 151 -3.46 13.49 -14.62
CA ILE A 151 -4.44 13.90 -15.64
C ILE A 151 -5.12 12.67 -16.23
N VAL A 152 -4.33 11.73 -16.76
CA VAL A 152 -4.82 10.46 -17.34
C VAL A 152 -5.16 9.43 -16.25
N LYS A 153 -4.54 9.55 -15.06
CA LYS A 153 -4.75 8.66 -13.90
C LYS A 153 -4.43 7.19 -14.19
N ILE A 154 -3.30 6.94 -14.87
CA ILE A 154 -2.80 5.58 -15.09
C ILE A 154 -2.45 4.96 -13.72
N PRO A 155 -2.97 3.77 -13.39
CA PRO A 155 -2.72 3.14 -12.10
C PRO A 155 -1.24 2.75 -11.97
N LEU A 156 -0.63 3.16 -10.87
CA LEU A 156 0.75 2.83 -10.52
C LEU A 156 0.79 1.56 -9.67
N LYS A 157 1.79 0.72 -9.92
CA LYS A 157 2.12 -0.38 -9.01
C LYS A 157 2.78 0.22 -7.77
N GLY A 158 2.36 -0.22 -6.59
CA GLY A 158 3.06 0.12 -5.35
C GLY A 158 4.49 -0.44 -5.36
N SER A 159 5.32 0.06 -4.44
CA SER A 159 6.68 -0.42 -4.24
C SER A 159 6.91 -0.82 -2.78
N ALA A 160 7.89 -1.68 -2.53
CA ALA A 160 8.27 -2.08 -1.18
C ALA A 160 8.60 -0.86 -0.28
N SER A 161 9.28 0.15 -0.84
CA SER A 161 9.60 1.39 -0.11
C SER A 161 8.35 2.21 0.22
N PHE A 162 7.34 2.22 -0.65
CA PHE A 162 6.06 2.88 -0.39
C PHE A 162 5.26 2.17 0.71
N SER A 163 5.13 0.84 0.64
CA SER A 163 4.48 0.04 1.69
C SER A 163 5.18 0.24 3.03
N PHE A 164 6.52 0.15 3.04
CA PHE A 164 7.34 0.32 4.24
C PHE A 164 7.22 1.73 4.83
N GLY A 165 7.27 2.77 3.98
CA GLY A 165 7.06 4.15 4.38
C GLY A 165 5.71 4.36 5.06
N THR A 166 4.65 3.89 4.41
CA THR A 166 3.27 4.02 4.92
C THR A 166 3.10 3.29 6.27
N THR A 167 3.67 2.09 6.40
CA THR A 167 3.67 1.35 7.69
C THR A 167 4.34 2.17 8.79
N LEU A 168 5.52 2.76 8.53
CA LEU A 168 6.21 3.56 9.55
C LEU A 168 5.43 4.82 9.92
N HIS A 169 4.93 5.62 8.96
CA HIS A 169 4.13 6.82 9.28
C HIS A 169 2.89 6.46 10.09
N SER A 170 2.12 5.44 9.67
CA SER A 170 0.92 5.02 10.39
C SER A 170 1.21 4.45 11.79
N THR A 171 2.36 3.79 11.97
CA THR A 171 2.85 3.35 13.29
C THR A 171 3.16 4.55 14.18
N MET A 172 3.93 5.52 13.67
CA MET A 172 4.31 6.73 14.41
C MET A 172 3.09 7.58 14.79
N GLN A 173 2.14 7.73 13.87
CA GLN A 173 0.84 8.34 14.12
C GLN A 173 0.14 7.65 15.30
N GLN A 174 -0.06 6.34 15.21
CA GLN A 174 -0.81 5.59 16.23
C GLN A 174 -0.10 5.62 17.59
N PHE A 175 1.24 5.54 17.60
CA PHE A 175 2.06 5.65 18.80
C PHE A 175 1.86 7.01 19.49
N TYR A 176 2.01 8.12 18.76
CA TYR A 176 1.86 9.45 19.35
C TYR A 176 0.40 9.81 19.67
N THR A 177 -0.58 9.27 18.95
CA THR A 177 -2.00 9.34 19.36
C THR A 177 -2.19 8.68 20.73
N ARG A 178 -1.53 7.54 20.98
CA ARG A 178 -1.58 6.88 22.28
C ARG A 178 -0.86 7.71 23.35
N VAL A 179 0.27 8.34 23.04
CA VAL A 179 0.95 9.31 23.94
C VAL A 179 0.00 10.45 24.31
N GLN A 180 -0.69 11.07 23.34
CA GLN A 180 -1.67 12.12 23.61
C GLN A 180 -2.77 11.61 24.57
N ALA A 181 -3.37 10.45 24.28
CA ALA A 181 -4.44 9.89 25.09
C ALA A 181 -4.00 9.57 26.54
N LEU A 182 -2.80 9.03 26.73
CA LEU A 182 -2.26 8.69 28.06
C LEU A 182 -2.02 9.91 28.95
N ASN A 183 -1.71 11.06 28.36
CA ASN A 183 -1.41 12.29 29.11
C ASN A 183 -2.61 13.25 29.20
N GLN A 184 -3.60 13.13 28.30
CA GLN A 184 -4.88 13.86 28.42
C GLN A 184 -5.73 13.34 29.59
N ALA A 185 -5.73 12.02 29.82
CA ALA A 185 -6.50 11.39 30.91
C ALA A 185 -6.09 11.87 32.32
N THR A 186 -4.87 12.39 32.49
CA THR A 186 -4.37 12.90 33.78
C THR A 186 -4.90 14.31 34.09
N GLN A 187 -5.41 15.06 33.11
CA GLN A 187 -5.96 16.40 33.32
C GLN A 187 -7.45 16.42 33.75
N THR A 188 -8.15 15.27 33.74
CA THR A 188 -9.60 15.22 34.00
C THR A 188 -9.98 14.83 35.44
N SER A 189 -9.03 14.55 36.34
CA SER A 189 -9.36 14.36 37.76
C SER A 189 -9.33 15.70 38.50
N LEU A 190 -10.38 16.50 38.31
CA LEU A 190 -10.64 17.70 39.12
C LEU A 190 -11.76 17.48 40.15
N PHE A 191 -12.47 16.34 40.07
CA PHE A 191 -13.48 15.91 41.05
C PHE A 191 -13.58 14.38 41.03
N GLY A 192 -13.28 13.71 42.14
CA GLY A 192 -13.45 12.27 42.30
C GLY A 192 -12.60 11.68 43.42
N GLU A 193 -13.16 11.68 44.62
CA GLU A 193 -12.64 11.07 45.85
C GLU A 193 -12.48 9.54 45.72
N ASP A 194 -11.51 9.02 46.47
CA ASP A 194 -11.35 7.66 46.98
C ASP A 194 -11.34 6.46 46.01
N ASP A 195 -10.13 6.08 45.58
CA ASP A 195 -9.76 4.67 45.38
C ASP A 195 -8.34 4.42 45.92
N ALA A 196 -8.27 4.27 47.24
CA ALA A 196 -7.08 3.85 47.98
C ALA A 196 -6.78 2.36 47.75
N ALA A 197 -6.27 1.99 46.57
CA ALA A 197 -5.78 0.63 46.30
C ALA A 197 -4.74 0.51 45.15
N ALA A 198 -4.06 1.60 44.77
CA ALA A 198 -3.01 1.55 43.73
C ALA A 198 -1.72 2.29 44.14
N ASP A 199 -1.49 2.41 45.45
CA ASP A 199 -0.40 3.17 46.05
C ASP A 199 0.81 2.28 46.34
N HIS A 200 1.79 2.29 45.43
CA HIS A 200 3.22 2.29 45.78
C HIS A 200 4.13 2.68 44.59
N GLU A 201 3.64 2.70 43.33
CA GLU A 201 4.41 3.20 42.17
C GLU A 201 4.07 4.65 41.77
N GLN A 202 3.04 5.26 42.37
CA GLN A 202 2.50 6.53 41.90
C GLN A 202 3.19 7.80 42.45
N GLN A 203 4.13 7.66 43.40
CA GLN A 203 4.78 8.83 44.04
C GLN A 203 6.03 9.36 43.31
N GLU A 204 6.57 8.69 42.28
CA GLU A 204 7.75 9.18 41.51
C GLU A 204 7.43 9.78 40.12
N ASN A 205 6.16 9.83 39.70
CA ASN A 205 5.78 10.16 38.30
C ASN A 205 5.05 11.49 38.11
N PHE A 206 5.07 12.39 39.10
CA PHE A 206 4.62 13.77 38.89
C PHE A 206 5.62 14.51 37.97
N GLY A 207 5.28 14.60 36.67
CA GLY A 207 6.02 15.39 35.68
C GLY A 207 6.69 14.60 34.55
N LYS A 208 6.65 13.26 34.55
CA LYS A 208 7.16 12.45 33.43
C LYS A 208 6.04 12.12 32.45
N ILE A 209 6.24 12.47 31.18
CA ILE A 209 5.30 12.16 30.08
C ILE A 209 5.12 10.64 30.00
N ARG A 210 3.87 10.18 30.08
CA ARG A 210 3.52 8.77 29.93
C ARG A 210 3.59 8.37 28.47
N VAL A 211 4.34 7.32 28.15
CA VAL A 211 4.48 6.81 26.78
C VAL A 211 4.14 5.33 26.72
N PRO A 212 3.60 4.82 25.59
CA PRO A 212 3.45 3.39 25.37
C PRO A 212 4.79 2.68 25.53
N THR A 213 4.77 1.48 26.09
CA THR A 213 5.98 0.66 26.24
C THR A 213 6.53 0.19 24.89
N LEU A 214 7.80 -0.21 24.84
CA LEU A 214 8.40 -0.75 23.61
C LEU A 214 7.61 -1.94 23.02
N PRO A 215 7.15 -2.93 23.81
CA PRO A 215 6.30 -4.00 23.29
C PRO A 215 4.99 -3.50 22.68
N GLU A 216 4.37 -2.45 23.25
CA GLU A 216 3.17 -1.84 22.67
C GLU A 216 3.46 -1.13 21.36
N LEU A 217 4.58 -0.39 21.26
CA LEU A 217 5.03 0.22 20.00
C LEU A 217 5.25 -0.84 18.91
N LEU A 218 5.93 -1.94 19.25
CA LEU A 218 6.15 -3.02 18.31
C LEU A 218 4.83 -3.68 17.90
N LYS A 219 3.89 -3.88 18.82
CA LYS A 219 2.55 -4.38 18.50
C LYS A 219 1.80 -3.47 17.53
N ILE A 220 1.85 -2.14 17.73
CA ILE A 220 1.28 -1.17 16.81
C ILE A 220 1.86 -1.34 15.40
N TYR A 221 3.18 -1.56 15.31
CA TYR A 221 3.85 -1.80 14.02
C TYR A 221 3.36 -3.09 13.35
N GLU A 222 3.17 -4.17 14.11
CA GLU A 222 2.61 -5.42 13.60
C GLU A 222 1.20 -5.23 13.06
N ASP A 223 0.36 -4.49 13.79
CA ASP A 223 -1.03 -4.20 13.41
C ASP A 223 -1.13 -3.30 12.16
N LYS A 224 -0.17 -2.41 11.96
CA LYS A 224 -0.12 -1.47 10.81
C LYS A 224 0.66 -2.01 9.61
N TRP A 225 1.24 -3.21 9.71
CA TRP A 225 2.11 -3.74 8.66
C TRP A 225 1.36 -4.00 7.34
N LEU A 226 1.73 -3.23 6.32
CA LEU A 226 1.33 -3.50 4.95
C LEU A 226 2.26 -4.53 4.33
N GLY A 227 1.74 -5.74 4.06
CA GLY A 227 2.47 -6.87 3.48
C GLY A 227 2.53 -6.90 1.94
N ASP A 228 1.96 -5.90 1.29
CA ASP A 228 1.86 -5.79 -0.18
C ASP A 228 3.11 -5.18 -0.82
N TRP A 229 3.27 -5.42 -2.13
CA TRP A 229 4.29 -4.79 -2.99
C TRP A 229 5.76 -5.16 -2.69
N TYR A 230 6.00 -6.18 -1.85
CA TYR A 230 7.30 -6.83 -1.76
C TYR A 230 7.46 -7.89 -2.85
N GLN A 231 8.66 -7.97 -3.42
CA GLN A 231 8.98 -8.88 -4.52
C GLN A 231 8.86 -10.35 -4.12
N ASN A 232 9.22 -10.68 -2.89
CA ASN A 232 9.20 -12.04 -2.37
C ASN A 232 9.13 -12.05 -0.84
N LYS A 233 8.88 -13.24 -0.27
CA LYS A 233 8.78 -13.45 1.18
C LYS A 233 10.04 -12.99 1.93
N ARG A 234 11.23 -13.26 1.38
CA ARG A 234 12.51 -12.86 1.98
C ARG A 234 12.63 -11.33 2.10
N GLN A 235 12.38 -10.59 1.02
CA GLN A 235 12.40 -9.13 1.04
C GLN A 235 11.40 -8.58 2.07
N ARG A 236 10.19 -9.15 2.11
CA ARG A 236 9.18 -8.77 3.11
C ARG A 236 9.68 -8.96 4.54
N GLU A 237 10.33 -10.09 4.82
CA GLU A 237 10.92 -10.38 6.14
C GLU A 237 12.10 -9.45 6.48
N GLU A 238 12.94 -9.10 5.49
CA GLU A 238 14.03 -8.14 5.64
C GLU A 238 13.50 -6.75 6.01
N TYR A 239 12.49 -6.24 5.31
CA TYR A 239 11.85 -4.96 5.65
C TYR A 239 11.12 -5.02 6.99
N TRP A 240 10.45 -6.14 7.30
CA TRP A 240 9.81 -6.35 8.59
C TRP A 240 10.82 -6.20 9.73
N ALA A 241 11.94 -6.93 9.65
CA ALA A 241 13.01 -6.88 10.64
C ALA A 241 13.66 -5.49 10.71
N LYS A 242 13.86 -4.84 9.55
CA LYS A 242 14.40 -3.47 9.46
C LYS A 242 13.52 -2.47 10.22
N GLY A 243 12.20 -2.48 9.99
CA GLY A 243 11.29 -1.56 10.66
C GLY A 243 11.23 -1.77 12.17
N ARG A 244 11.24 -3.03 12.64
CA ARG A 244 11.34 -3.30 14.09
C ARG A 244 12.61 -2.72 14.70
N LYS A 245 13.75 -2.90 14.03
CA LYS A 245 15.03 -2.34 14.49
C LYS A 245 14.98 -0.81 14.55
N ILE A 246 14.49 -0.16 13.50
CA ILE A 246 14.29 1.30 13.47
C ILE A 246 13.45 1.77 14.66
N LEU A 247 12.35 1.09 14.97
CA LEU A 247 11.47 1.48 16.06
C LEU A 247 12.09 1.24 17.44
N GLN A 248 12.90 0.19 17.59
CA GLN A 248 13.67 -0.07 18.81
C GLN A 248 14.73 1.02 19.04
N ASP A 249 15.51 1.33 18.00
CA ASP A 249 16.54 2.35 18.05
C ASP A 249 15.91 3.74 18.31
N PHE A 250 14.80 4.04 17.63
CA PHE A 250 13.99 5.25 17.86
C PHE A 250 13.55 5.33 19.32
N TYR A 251 12.93 4.28 19.86
CA TYR A 251 12.42 4.27 21.23
C TYR A 251 13.53 4.48 22.27
N ALA A 252 14.69 3.84 22.07
CA ALA A 252 15.85 4.02 22.93
C ALA A 252 16.41 5.44 22.84
N SER A 253 16.46 6.01 21.63
CA SER A 253 17.00 7.36 21.42
C SER A 253 16.13 8.45 22.05
N GLU A 254 14.80 8.28 22.03
CA GLU A 254 13.84 9.24 22.57
C GLU A 254 13.59 9.09 24.08
N ALA A 255 14.22 8.09 24.72
CA ALA A 255 14.09 7.86 26.16
C ALA A 255 14.52 9.11 26.95
N GLY A 256 13.57 9.68 27.72
CA GLY A 256 13.80 10.87 28.54
C GLY A 256 13.61 12.21 27.83
N ARG A 257 13.33 12.22 26.52
CA ARG A 257 13.06 13.43 25.73
C ARG A 257 11.74 13.40 24.97
N TRP A 258 10.80 12.57 25.45
CA TRP A 258 9.46 12.48 24.90
C TRP A 258 8.76 13.83 24.91
N THR A 259 7.99 14.10 23.87
CA THR A 259 7.14 15.28 23.75
C THR A 259 5.72 14.85 23.44
N ILE A 260 4.74 15.64 23.89
CA ILE A 260 3.34 15.45 23.55
C ILE A 260 3.06 16.34 22.34
N PRO A 261 2.84 15.76 21.14
CA PRO A 261 2.53 16.55 19.96
C PRO A 261 1.22 17.31 20.17
N VAL A 262 1.17 18.56 19.68
CA VAL A 262 -0.06 19.36 19.68
C VAL A 262 -0.97 19.01 18.50
N ALA A 263 -0.39 18.50 17.42
CA ALA A 263 -1.12 18.12 16.23
C ALA A 263 -0.42 16.91 15.56
N LEU A 264 -1.21 15.95 15.06
CA LEU A 264 -0.73 14.76 14.37
C LEU A 264 -1.50 14.58 13.07
N GLU A 265 -0.76 14.28 11.99
CA GLU A 265 -1.31 13.84 10.70
C GLU A 265 -2.38 14.80 10.15
N CYS A 266 -2.09 16.09 10.29
CA CYS A 266 -3.04 17.15 10.06
C CYS A 266 -3.11 17.52 8.57
N TRP A 267 -4.30 17.39 8.01
CA TRP A 267 -4.58 17.85 6.66
C TRP A 267 -4.69 19.37 6.65
N PHE A 268 -4.08 20.00 5.64
CA PHE A 268 -4.24 21.42 5.40
C PHE A 268 -4.65 21.69 3.96
N LYS A 269 -5.34 22.81 3.78
CA LYS A 269 -5.66 23.39 2.47
C LYS A 269 -5.42 24.89 2.56
N ILE A 270 -4.50 25.39 1.75
CA ILE A 270 -4.14 26.80 1.71
C ILE A 270 -4.30 27.37 0.30
N LYS A 271 -4.53 28.68 0.23
CA LYS A 271 -4.48 29.43 -1.03
C LYS A 271 -3.05 29.93 -1.25
N VAL A 272 -2.50 29.61 -2.42
CA VAL A 272 -1.22 30.13 -2.91
C VAL A 272 -1.51 30.82 -4.24
N GLY A 273 -1.55 32.16 -4.22
CA GLY A 273 -2.11 32.93 -5.34
C GLY A 273 -3.59 32.63 -5.55
N ALA A 274 -3.98 32.31 -6.79
CA ALA A 274 -5.34 31.90 -7.14
C ALA A 274 -5.63 30.40 -6.90
N TYR A 275 -4.61 29.62 -6.55
CA TYR A 275 -4.69 28.16 -6.54
C TYR A 275 -4.78 27.58 -5.13
N THR A 276 -5.35 26.37 -5.04
CA THR A 276 -5.44 25.64 -3.78
C THR A 276 -4.30 24.62 -3.70
N VAL A 277 -3.53 24.68 -2.63
CA VAL A 277 -2.49 23.69 -2.30
C VAL A 277 -2.91 22.93 -1.06
N HIS A 278 -2.76 21.61 -1.07
CA HIS A 278 -3.10 20.75 0.04
C HIS A 278 -1.98 19.79 0.39
N GLY A 279 -1.98 19.33 1.63
CA GLY A 279 -0.99 18.39 2.10
C GLY A 279 -1.35 17.86 3.47
N ARG A 280 -0.43 17.09 4.03
CA ARG A 280 -0.59 16.42 5.32
C ARG A 280 0.71 16.56 6.10
N ILE A 281 0.63 17.19 7.26
CA ILE A 281 1.77 17.37 8.17
C ILE A 281 1.79 16.17 9.11
N ASP A 282 2.90 15.43 9.18
CA ASP A 282 2.99 14.23 10.02
C ASP A 282 2.83 14.57 11.50
N ARG A 283 3.55 15.59 11.98
CA ARG A 283 3.59 15.93 13.40
C ARG A 283 3.95 17.40 13.66
N VAL A 284 3.29 17.98 14.65
CA VAL A 284 3.60 19.33 15.17
C VAL A 284 3.75 19.26 16.69
N ASP A 285 4.88 19.74 17.18
CA ASP A 285 5.21 19.83 18.61
C ASP A 285 5.27 21.30 19.04
N LYS A 286 5.00 21.57 20.33
CA LYS A 286 5.17 22.91 20.92
C LYS A 286 6.49 22.97 21.70
N LEU A 287 7.32 23.94 21.37
CA LEU A 287 8.60 24.20 22.01
C LEU A 287 8.43 25.02 23.30
N ALA A 288 9.47 25.03 24.13
CA ALA A 288 9.46 25.70 25.43
C ALA A 288 9.27 27.23 25.32
N ASP A 289 9.68 27.83 24.21
CA ASP A 289 9.47 29.26 23.89
C ASP A 289 8.06 29.57 23.36
N GLY A 290 7.20 28.55 23.24
CA GLY A 290 5.84 28.66 22.72
C GLY A 290 5.74 28.59 21.19
N SER A 291 6.85 28.51 20.47
CA SER A 291 6.87 28.29 19.02
C SER A 291 6.59 26.82 18.67
N LEU A 292 6.29 26.56 17.40
CA LEU A 292 5.95 25.23 16.88
C LEU A 292 7.12 24.62 16.12
N GLU A 293 7.39 23.35 16.41
CA GLU A 293 8.26 22.49 15.61
C GLU A 293 7.41 21.61 14.70
N ILE A 294 7.59 21.73 13.39
CA ILE A 294 6.95 20.91 12.37
C ILE A 294 7.90 19.78 11.99
N ILE A 295 7.47 18.53 12.12
CA ILE A 295 8.28 17.34 11.91
C ILE A 295 7.69 16.53 10.76
N ASP A 296 8.53 16.17 9.79
CA ASP A 296 8.21 15.25 8.69
C ASP A 296 9.13 14.03 8.78
N TYR A 297 8.54 12.85 8.87
CA TYR A 297 9.29 11.59 8.98
C TYR A 297 9.78 11.13 7.61
N LYS A 298 11.04 10.71 7.54
CA LYS A 298 11.64 10.14 6.34
C LYS A 298 12.16 8.74 6.64
N THR A 299 11.82 7.77 5.79
CA THR A 299 12.19 6.36 5.96
C THR A 299 13.40 5.94 5.11
N GLY A 300 13.97 6.88 4.35
CA GLY A 300 15.24 6.72 3.64
C GLY A 300 16.44 7.19 4.47
N ARG A 301 17.65 6.93 3.97
CA ARG A 301 18.89 7.45 4.57
C ARG A 301 18.91 8.97 4.54
N SER A 302 19.48 9.59 5.57
CA SER A 302 19.74 11.02 5.55
C SER A 302 20.72 11.38 4.43
N LYS A 303 20.57 12.61 3.94
CA LYS A 303 21.53 13.23 3.04
C LYS A 303 22.37 14.21 3.84
N THR A 304 23.65 14.30 3.51
CA THR A 304 24.60 15.20 4.18
C THR A 304 24.21 16.68 4.04
N GLN A 305 23.44 17.03 3.01
CA GLN A 305 22.81 18.34 2.84
C GLN A 305 21.39 18.16 2.31
N VAL A 306 20.43 18.86 2.95
CA VAL A 306 19.05 18.98 2.46
C VAL A 306 19.07 20.00 1.32
N THR A 307 18.77 19.51 0.12
CA THR A 307 18.74 20.34 -1.10
C THR A 307 17.57 21.34 -1.06
N GLY A 308 17.67 22.43 -1.83
CA GLY A 308 16.60 23.45 -1.90
C GLY A 308 15.24 22.86 -2.25
N ASP A 309 15.21 21.88 -3.14
CA ASP A 309 14.00 21.14 -3.48
C ASP A 309 13.40 20.40 -2.26
N GLU A 310 14.19 19.69 -1.49
CA GLU A 310 13.66 18.96 -0.33
C GLU A 310 13.07 19.92 0.71
N LYS A 311 13.66 21.11 0.88
CA LYS A 311 13.14 22.13 1.79
C LYS A 311 11.74 22.61 1.43
N GLU A 312 11.39 22.67 0.14
CA GLU A 312 10.11 23.21 -0.32
C GLU A 312 8.89 22.54 0.32
N GLN A 313 8.97 21.23 0.62
CA GLN A 313 7.90 20.53 1.31
C GLN A 313 7.60 21.16 2.68
N LEU A 314 8.64 21.35 3.50
CA LEU A 314 8.51 21.92 4.83
C LEU A 314 8.25 23.43 4.80
N LEU A 315 8.74 24.15 3.78
CA LEU A 315 8.36 25.54 3.56
C LEU A 315 6.85 25.68 3.29
N ILE A 316 6.25 24.76 2.52
CA ILE A 316 4.79 24.73 2.33
C ILE A 316 4.07 24.46 3.66
N TYR A 317 4.61 23.57 4.51
CA TYR A 317 4.04 23.31 5.83
C TYR A 317 4.14 24.53 6.74
N GLN A 318 5.26 25.26 6.68
CA GLN A 318 5.43 26.53 7.39
C GLN A 318 4.38 27.55 6.93
N ILE A 319 4.20 27.73 5.62
CA ILE A 319 3.16 28.61 5.05
C ILE A 319 1.78 28.18 5.54
N ALA A 320 1.50 26.86 5.58
CA ALA A 320 0.22 26.34 6.04
C ALA A 320 -0.06 26.69 7.50
N VAL A 321 0.90 26.42 8.39
CA VAL A 321 0.83 26.72 9.82
C VAL A 321 0.71 28.23 10.08
N GLN A 322 1.42 29.05 9.28
CA GLN A 322 1.34 30.51 9.40
C GLN A 322 0.04 31.10 8.84
N SER A 323 -0.58 30.46 7.84
CA SER A 323 -1.77 31.00 7.16
C SER A 323 -3.08 30.59 7.82
N LEU A 324 -3.14 29.37 8.38
CA LEU A 324 -4.37 28.79 8.91
C LEU A 324 -4.61 29.20 10.38
N PRO A 325 -5.81 29.73 10.72
CA PRO A 325 -6.12 30.17 12.08
C PRO A 325 -6.00 29.08 13.15
N GLU A 326 -6.29 27.82 12.78
CA GLU A 326 -6.22 26.68 13.70
C GLU A 326 -4.81 26.46 14.27
N TYR A 327 -3.76 26.61 13.46
CA TYR A 327 -2.38 26.48 13.94
C TYR A 327 -1.83 27.78 14.51
N ARG A 328 -2.23 28.95 13.98
CA ARG A 328 -1.82 30.26 14.52
C ARG A 328 -2.13 30.43 16.01
N ARG A 329 -3.24 29.84 16.46
CA ARG A 329 -3.64 29.85 17.88
C ARG A 329 -2.73 28.99 18.76
N LEU A 330 -2.02 28.02 18.19
CA LEU A 330 -1.12 27.12 18.93
C LEU A 330 0.25 27.75 19.18
N GLY A 331 0.76 28.53 18.21
CA GLY A 331 2.03 29.26 18.28
C GLY A 331 2.57 29.64 16.88
N PRO A 332 3.61 30.49 16.80
CA PRO A 332 4.31 30.76 15.54
C PRO A 332 5.16 29.56 15.12
N ALA A 333 5.38 29.36 13.82
CA ALA A 333 6.34 28.36 13.34
C ALA A 333 7.78 28.76 13.72
N GLY A 334 8.45 27.92 14.51
CA GLY A 334 9.80 28.19 15.03
C GLY A 334 10.87 27.24 14.48
N ARG A 335 10.51 26.01 14.13
CA ARG A 335 11.47 25.02 13.60
C ARG A 335 10.81 24.05 12.63
N LEU A 336 11.50 23.76 11.53
CA LEU A 336 11.16 22.75 10.53
C LEU A 336 12.18 21.62 10.61
N THR A 337 11.74 20.39 10.82
CA THR A 337 12.65 19.25 11.04
C THR A 337 12.29 18.08 10.13
N PHE A 338 13.27 17.66 9.32
CA PHE A 338 13.26 16.31 8.75
C PHE A 338 13.80 15.33 9.77
N TYR A 339 13.00 14.31 10.11
CA TYR A 339 13.42 13.24 10.99
C TYR A 339 13.60 11.95 10.19
N TYR A 340 14.86 11.59 9.90
CA TYR A 340 15.21 10.36 9.22
C TYR A 340 15.21 9.20 10.20
N LEU A 341 14.25 8.29 10.05
CA LEU A 341 14.08 7.15 10.97
C LEU A 341 15.14 6.06 10.75
N ASP A 342 15.78 5.98 9.58
CA ASP A 342 16.76 4.94 9.26
C ASP A 342 18.09 5.11 10.05
N ASP A 343 18.46 6.35 10.34
CA ASP A 343 19.70 6.71 11.07
C ASP A 343 19.47 7.65 12.27
N LEU A 344 18.20 7.94 12.58
CA LEU A 344 17.75 8.80 13.66
C LEU A 344 18.29 10.24 13.60
N THR A 345 18.72 10.70 12.42
CA THR A 345 19.21 12.06 12.24
C THR A 345 18.05 13.05 12.13
N ARG A 346 18.22 14.22 12.76
CA ARG A 346 17.27 15.33 12.69
C ARG A 346 17.97 16.49 11.99
N THR A 347 17.45 16.89 10.83
CA THR A 347 17.93 18.11 10.14
C THR A 347 16.91 19.19 10.30
N SER A 348 17.28 20.25 11.01
CA SER A 348 16.38 21.34 11.39
C SER A 348 16.78 22.65 10.72
N PHE A 349 15.80 23.43 10.29
CA PHE A 349 15.96 24.79 9.77
C PHE A 349 14.69 25.60 10.02
N LEU A 350 14.70 26.88 9.69
CA LEU A 350 13.51 27.73 9.66
C LEU A 350 13.52 28.48 8.33
N GLY A 351 12.38 28.49 7.64
CA GLY A 351 12.26 29.19 6.36
C GLY A 351 12.26 30.70 6.55
N GLU A 352 13.15 31.38 5.84
CA GLU A 352 13.18 32.84 5.80
C GLU A 352 12.03 33.40 4.95
N SER A 353 11.63 34.65 5.20
CA SER A 353 10.52 35.28 4.45
C SER A 353 10.75 35.29 2.93
N ALA A 354 12.00 35.45 2.50
CA ALA A 354 12.37 35.39 1.09
C ALA A 354 12.23 33.96 0.51
N GLU A 355 12.62 32.92 1.27
CA GLU A 355 12.47 31.52 0.86
C GLU A 355 10.99 31.13 0.74
N LEU A 356 10.15 31.57 1.68
CA LEU A 356 8.71 31.32 1.63
C LEU A 356 8.06 31.99 0.40
N ALA A 357 8.43 33.24 0.11
CA ALA A 357 7.93 33.96 -1.06
C ALA A 357 8.39 33.28 -2.38
N ASN A 358 9.65 32.85 -2.45
CA ASN A 358 10.18 32.13 -3.60
C ASN A 358 9.46 30.78 -3.80
N ALA A 359 9.21 30.03 -2.73
CA ALA A 359 8.46 28.78 -2.79
C ALA A 359 7.03 29.01 -3.30
N GLN A 360 6.33 30.04 -2.80
CA GLN A 360 5.00 30.40 -3.30
C GLN A 360 5.02 30.78 -4.79
N ALA A 361 5.96 31.63 -5.21
CA ALA A 361 6.10 32.05 -6.61
C ALA A 361 6.39 30.86 -7.53
N LYS A 362 7.27 29.94 -7.11
CA LYS A 362 7.58 28.70 -7.86
C LYS A 362 6.33 27.83 -8.02
N ILE A 363 5.57 27.63 -6.94
CA ILE A 363 4.31 26.86 -6.96
C ILE A 363 3.31 27.47 -7.94
N VAL A 364 3.11 28.79 -7.89
CA VAL A 364 2.21 29.49 -8.82
C VAL A 364 2.67 29.26 -10.26
N GLY A 365 3.95 29.48 -10.57
CA GLY A 365 4.48 29.29 -11.93
C GLY A 365 4.43 27.84 -12.42
N LEU A 366 4.50 26.84 -11.53
CA LEU A 366 4.27 25.44 -11.90
C LEU A 366 2.80 25.19 -12.23
N ILE A 367 1.89 25.68 -11.38
CA ILE A 367 0.45 25.50 -11.58
C ILE A 367 -0.04 26.26 -12.82
N ASP A 368 0.50 27.44 -13.11
CA ASP A 368 0.19 28.19 -14.34
C ASP A 368 0.54 27.37 -15.59
N ARG A 369 1.71 26.70 -15.61
CA ARG A 369 2.10 25.83 -16.73
C ARG A 369 1.22 24.58 -16.82
N ILE A 370 0.83 24.01 -15.68
CA ILE A 370 -0.15 22.90 -15.65
C ILE A 370 -1.50 23.37 -16.19
N ALA A 371 -1.97 24.56 -15.79
CA ALA A 371 -3.21 25.19 -16.25
C ALA A 371 -3.19 25.47 -17.75
N ALA A 372 -2.04 25.84 -18.29
CA ALA A 372 -1.78 25.98 -19.73
C ALA A 372 -1.62 24.64 -20.47
N GLN A 373 -1.78 23.51 -19.78
CA GLN A 373 -1.61 22.15 -20.32
C GLN A 373 -0.23 21.89 -20.93
N ASP A 374 0.82 22.57 -20.44
CA ASP A 374 2.19 22.33 -20.86
C ASP A 374 2.70 21.03 -20.23
N PHE A 375 2.56 19.91 -20.95
CA PHE A 375 3.02 18.59 -20.53
C PHE A 375 4.18 18.08 -21.38
N ARG A 376 5.05 18.99 -21.86
CA ARG A 376 6.20 18.62 -22.70
C ARG A 376 7.13 17.65 -21.95
N PRO A 377 7.52 16.52 -22.57
CA PRO A 377 8.41 15.55 -21.95
C PRO A 377 9.82 16.12 -21.79
N THR A 378 10.48 15.78 -20.67
CA THR A 378 11.85 16.17 -20.36
C THR A 378 12.73 14.90 -20.22
N PRO A 379 13.10 14.25 -21.34
CA PRO A 379 13.85 12.99 -21.32
C PRO A 379 15.20 13.15 -20.61
N ASN A 380 15.44 12.30 -19.61
CA ASN A 380 16.68 12.26 -18.83
C ASN A 380 16.96 10.82 -18.42
N GLN A 381 18.11 10.26 -18.78
CA GLN A 381 18.44 8.84 -18.53
C GLN A 381 18.25 8.41 -17.07
N ILE A 382 18.62 9.27 -16.11
CA ILE A 382 18.53 8.98 -14.68
C ILE A 382 17.07 8.95 -14.22
N VAL A 383 16.28 9.94 -14.63
CA VAL A 383 14.86 10.07 -14.28
C VAL A 383 14.04 8.99 -14.98
N CYS A 384 14.25 8.82 -16.28
CA CYS A 384 13.60 7.83 -17.13
C CYS A 384 13.86 6.40 -16.66
N GLY A 385 15.07 6.08 -16.19
CA GLY A 385 15.40 4.75 -15.65
C GLY A 385 14.64 4.37 -14.37
N ARG A 386 14.24 5.37 -13.58
CA ARG A 386 13.51 5.19 -12.30
C ARG A 386 12.03 5.57 -12.37
N CYS A 387 11.55 6.01 -13.53
CA CYS A 387 10.17 6.45 -13.71
C CYS A 387 9.20 5.25 -13.72
N ASP A 388 8.09 5.35 -12.99
CA ASP A 388 7.08 4.29 -12.93
C ASP A 388 6.39 4.02 -14.29
N PHE A 389 6.43 4.99 -15.20
CA PHE A 389 5.86 4.89 -16.55
C PHE A 389 6.90 4.50 -17.62
N ARG A 390 8.11 4.09 -17.23
CA ARG A 390 9.20 3.78 -18.17
C ARG A 390 8.84 2.73 -19.24
N ASP A 391 7.88 1.86 -18.94
CA ASP A 391 7.49 0.74 -19.81
C ASP A 391 6.40 1.16 -20.83
N ILE A 392 5.79 2.33 -20.65
CA ILE A 392 4.73 2.87 -21.52
C ILE A 392 5.05 4.25 -22.10
N CYS A 393 6.13 4.89 -21.63
CA CYS A 393 6.51 6.23 -22.05
C CYS A 393 7.26 6.19 -23.40
N GLU A 394 6.65 6.77 -24.43
CA GLU A 394 7.23 6.88 -25.78
C GLU A 394 8.41 7.86 -25.88
N TYR A 395 8.54 8.78 -24.93
CA TYR A 395 9.61 9.80 -24.88
C TYR A 395 10.77 9.41 -23.96
N ARG A 396 10.86 8.14 -23.56
CA ARG A 396 11.87 7.69 -22.61
C ARG A 396 13.29 7.80 -23.19
N ALA A 397 14.19 8.48 -22.47
CA ALA A 397 15.63 8.35 -22.71
C ALA A 397 16.12 6.99 -22.21
N VAL A 398 16.80 6.24 -23.07
CA VAL A 398 17.42 4.95 -22.76
C VAL A 398 18.82 5.16 -22.20
#